data_AF-A0A968FU29-F1
#
_entry.id   AF-A0A968FU29-F1
#
_cell.length_a   1.000
_cell.length_b   1.000
_cell.length_c   1.000
_cell.angle_alpha   90.00
_cell.angle_beta   90.00
_cell.angle_gamma   90.00
#
_symmetry.space_group_name_H-M   'P 1'
#
loop_
_entity.id
_entity.type
_entity.pdbx_description
1 polymer ?
#
loop_
_entity_poly.entity_id
_entity_poly.type
_entity_poly.pdbx_seq_one_letter_code
_entity_poly.pdbx_strand_id
1 'polypeptide(L)'
;MPYFRRVFLMVLMVLLASGQNLVAADKNNTDLFHDLTEYTKYLKHSTSVYNDLTEIFTYASAIDDLSQAVLLEEVREDQALKKKRRLAAAIESDFKSVGAKMKTIYQPDFRTKRFSSQVKEFNDYLMAYKRTIRQSIDDSYNLFEASLTKDLAVVNQFDLKSRKTIIRALEGENALLKLRMGQLEQNNPSFHLFKSIVHSNQSLIYVIKARISEMESPEVTGVANYVPESGASFVKIAGIELGVSRKAVENGKTALKQWENTNRYKFSFSQQFKDVFNSLVSSFDESFKVELQINRAFQVMLDEFPGDDSFEQINGQIDTLIDQRMNLQNERIRLVAHLSNLGKTMSRKR
;
A
#
# COMPACT_ATOMS: atom_id res chain seq x y z
N MET A 1 -9.95 16.87 -17.61
CA MET A 1 -9.96 15.42 -17.32
C MET A 1 -9.53 15.20 -15.87
N PRO A 2 -10.46 15.20 -14.90
CA PRO A 2 -10.14 15.28 -13.47
C PRO A 2 -9.62 14.01 -12.79
N TYR A 3 -9.60 12.85 -13.44
CA TYR A 3 -9.84 11.61 -12.71
C TYR A 3 -8.64 10.68 -12.52
N PHE A 4 -7.43 11.16 -12.19
CA PHE A 4 -6.30 10.24 -11.87
C PHE A 4 -5.51 10.60 -10.61
N ARG A 5 -6.09 11.42 -9.72
CA ARG A 5 -5.29 12.19 -8.75
C ARG A 5 -5.39 11.75 -7.29
N ARG A 6 -6.29 10.81 -6.96
CA ARG A 6 -6.24 10.13 -5.67
C ARG A 6 -5.21 9.04 -5.75
N VAL A 7 -4.13 9.24 -5.04
CA VAL A 7 -3.08 8.27 -5.05
C VAL A 7 -3.39 7.17 -4.06
N PHE A 8 -3.75 6.01 -4.60
CA PHE A 8 -4.00 4.79 -3.88
C PHE A 8 -2.69 4.18 -3.41
N LEU A 9 -2.23 4.65 -2.27
CA LEU A 9 -1.10 4.04 -1.59
C LEU A 9 -1.63 2.86 -0.81
N MET A 10 -1.23 1.68 -1.23
CA MET A 10 -1.37 0.50 -0.41
C MET A 10 -0.02 0.28 0.30
N VAL A 11 0.03 -0.60 1.32
CA VAL A 11 1.20 -1.20 2.04
C VAL A 11 1.23 -0.96 3.56
N LEU A 12 1.82 -1.75 4.47
CA LEU A 12 2.47 -3.08 4.51
C LEU A 12 2.60 -3.55 5.99
N MET A 13 2.73 -4.89 6.16
CA MET A 13 3.81 -5.64 6.85
C MET A 13 3.51 -6.65 7.98
N VAL A 14 3.83 -7.92 7.60
CA VAL A 14 4.31 -9.15 8.30
C VAL A 14 3.27 -10.21 8.72
N LEU A 15 3.51 -11.50 8.35
CA LEU A 15 3.91 -12.61 9.27
C LEU A 15 3.78 -14.01 8.69
N LEU A 16 4.80 -14.48 7.95
CA LEU A 16 5.13 -15.91 7.88
C LEU A 16 6.64 -16.24 7.75
N ALA A 17 7.52 -15.39 8.27
CA ALA A 17 8.80 -15.92 8.78
C ALA A 17 8.55 -16.81 10.03
N SER A 18 7.40 -16.64 10.70
CA SER A 18 6.97 -17.41 11.86
C SER A 18 6.72 -18.89 11.57
N GLY A 19 6.35 -19.28 10.34
CA GLY A 19 6.12 -20.69 9.99
C GLY A 19 7.39 -21.53 10.03
N GLN A 20 8.45 -21.10 9.34
CA GLN A 20 9.76 -21.76 9.41
C GLN A 20 10.44 -21.56 10.78
N ASN A 21 10.24 -20.41 11.43
CA ASN A 21 10.90 -20.12 12.70
C ASN A 21 10.27 -20.81 13.91
N LEU A 22 8.95 -21.07 13.92
CA LEU A 22 8.31 -21.94 14.91
C LEU A 22 8.65 -23.42 14.69
N VAL A 23 8.97 -23.81 13.44
CA VAL A 23 9.41 -25.17 13.10
C VAL A 23 10.87 -25.42 13.48
N ALA A 24 11.72 -24.40 13.41
CA ALA A 24 13.10 -24.46 13.87
C ALA A 24 13.28 -24.20 15.37
N ALA A 25 12.18 -24.02 16.12
CA ALA A 25 12.22 -23.91 17.57
C ALA A 25 12.39 -25.31 18.18
N ASP A 26 13.62 -25.80 18.12
CA ASP A 26 14.06 -26.78 19.08
C ASP A 26 13.84 -26.21 20.50
N LYS A 27 13.60 -27.08 21.49
CA LYS A 27 12.93 -26.79 22.78
C LYS A 27 13.46 -25.63 23.65
N ASN A 28 14.46 -24.85 23.22
CA ASN A 28 15.00 -23.66 23.89
C ASN A 28 15.32 -22.53 22.88
N ASN A 29 14.35 -21.70 22.48
CA ASN A 29 14.67 -20.52 21.66
C ASN A 29 14.04 -19.23 22.21
N THR A 30 14.37 -18.92 23.48
CA THR A 30 14.07 -17.64 24.14
C THR A 30 14.44 -16.43 23.29
N ASP A 31 15.50 -16.55 22.49
CA ASP A 31 16.00 -15.47 21.64
C ASP A 31 15.08 -15.22 20.45
N LEU A 32 14.51 -16.27 19.85
CA LEU A 32 13.47 -16.12 18.82
C LEU A 32 12.22 -15.40 19.36
N PHE A 33 11.71 -15.79 20.53
CA PHE A 33 10.53 -15.15 21.10
C PHE A 33 10.79 -13.70 21.53
N HIS A 34 12.02 -13.41 21.99
CA HIS A 34 12.48 -12.06 22.24
C HIS A 34 12.49 -11.24 20.94
N ASP A 35 13.19 -11.73 19.91
CA ASP A 35 13.30 -11.06 18.62
C ASP A 35 11.94 -10.83 17.94
N LEU A 36 11.02 -11.78 18.05
CA LEU A 36 9.65 -11.62 17.57
C LEU A 36 8.89 -10.52 18.32
N THR A 37 9.06 -10.42 19.64
CA THR A 37 8.46 -9.33 20.42
C THR A 37 9.03 -7.99 19.98
N GLU A 38 10.34 -7.89 19.88
CA GLU A 38 11.06 -6.67 19.49
C GLU A 38 10.66 -6.22 18.07
N TYR A 39 10.57 -7.16 17.14
CA TYR A 39 10.12 -6.89 15.79
C TYR A 39 8.66 -6.44 15.76
N THR A 40 7.79 -7.08 16.53
CA THR A 40 6.37 -6.70 16.59
C THR A 40 6.16 -5.29 17.17
N LYS A 41 6.95 -4.89 18.18
CA LYS A 41 6.95 -3.51 18.68
C LYS A 41 7.37 -2.54 17.58
N TYR A 42 8.49 -2.82 16.90
CA TYR A 42 8.93 -2.01 15.78
C TYR A 42 7.88 -1.84 14.69
N LEU A 43 7.23 -2.94 14.29
CA LEU A 43 6.17 -2.89 13.27
C LEU A 43 5.03 -1.99 13.68
N LYS A 44 4.54 -2.07 14.94
CA LYS A 44 3.48 -1.17 15.41
C LYS A 44 3.86 0.31 15.28
N HIS A 45 5.10 0.67 15.65
CA HIS A 45 5.57 2.07 15.55
C HIS A 45 5.79 2.51 14.11
N SER A 46 6.44 1.67 13.31
CA SER A 46 6.81 1.99 11.92
C SER A 46 5.60 1.98 10.98
N THR A 47 4.63 1.08 11.17
CA THR A 47 3.34 1.11 10.45
C THR A 47 2.52 2.34 10.81
N SER A 48 2.53 2.81 12.07
CA SER A 48 1.87 4.07 12.41
C SER A 48 2.49 5.26 11.66
N VAL A 49 3.83 5.33 11.57
CA VAL A 49 4.51 6.38 10.80
C VAL A 49 4.15 6.30 9.32
N TYR A 50 4.12 5.09 8.76
CA TYR A 50 3.70 4.87 7.38
C TYR A 50 2.28 5.38 7.14
N ASN A 51 1.32 5.01 7.99
CA ASN A 51 -0.07 5.43 7.88
C ASN A 51 -0.21 6.95 7.91
N ASP A 52 0.50 7.61 8.83
CA ASP A 52 0.48 9.07 8.91
C ASP A 52 1.06 9.71 7.63
N LEU A 53 2.14 9.16 7.04
CA LEU A 53 2.68 9.62 5.76
C LEU A 53 1.67 9.46 4.61
N THR A 54 0.96 8.33 4.58
CA THR A 54 -0.07 8.04 3.59
C THR A 54 -1.25 8.99 3.72
N GLU A 55 -1.73 9.25 4.94
CA GLU A 55 -2.81 10.21 5.18
C GLU A 55 -2.45 11.62 4.69
N ILE A 56 -1.23 12.08 4.97
CA ILE A 56 -0.73 13.37 4.47
C ILE A 56 -0.75 13.43 2.95
N PHE A 57 -0.39 12.33 2.27
CA PHE A 57 -0.41 12.28 0.83
C PHE A 57 -1.83 12.27 0.27
N THR A 58 -2.79 11.60 0.92
CA THR A 58 -4.21 11.70 0.59
C THR A 58 -4.73 13.13 0.73
N TYR A 59 -4.29 13.87 1.76
CA TYR A 59 -4.62 15.29 1.88
C TYR A 59 -3.99 16.15 0.78
N ALA A 60 -2.79 15.81 0.31
CA ALA A 60 -2.18 16.47 -0.85
C ALA A 60 -3.02 16.23 -2.12
N SER A 61 -3.49 15.00 -2.36
CA SER A 61 -4.44 14.70 -3.45
C SER A 61 -5.74 15.50 -3.37
N ALA A 62 -6.25 15.80 -2.17
CA ALA A 62 -7.43 16.65 -2.03
C ALA A 62 -7.20 18.10 -2.49
N ILE A 63 -5.95 18.56 -2.52
CA ILE A 63 -5.57 19.86 -3.11
C ILE A 63 -5.52 19.76 -4.64
N ASP A 64 -5.08 18.62 -5.18
CA ASP A 64 -5.15 18.35 -6.63
C ASP A 64 -6.61 18.36 -7.12
N ASP A 65 -7.53 17.73 -6.38
CA ASP A 65 -8.98 17.74 -6.65
C ASP A 65 -9.52 19.19 -6.62
N LEU A 66 -9.13 19.96 -5.62
CA LEU A 66 -9.51 21.37 -5.51
C LEU A 66 -8.96 22.22 -6.67
N SER A 67 -7.75 21.91 -7.15
CA SER A 67 -7.14 22.58 -8.31
C SER A 67 -7.95 22.34 -9.59
N GLN A 68 -8.51 21.14 -9.77
CA GLN A 68 -9.43 20.87 -10.88
C GLN A 68 -10.75 21.61 -10.73
N ALA A 69 -11.35 21.60 -9.54
CA ALA A 69 -12.60 22.31 -9.30
C ALA A 69 -12.49 23.82 -9.55
N VAL A 70 -11.32 24.42 -9.29
CA VAL A 70 -11.01 25.81 -9.67
C VAL A 70 -10.94 25.98 -11.18
N LEU A 71 -10.23 25.10 -11.89
CA LEU A 71 -10.10 25.16 -13.36
C LEU A 71 -11.44 25.00 -14.08
N LEU A 72 -12.33 24.17 -13.53
CA LEU A 72 -13.67 23.91 -14.06
C LEU A 72 -14.71 24.92 -13.56
N GLU A 73 -14.30 25.90 -12.75
CA GLU A 73 -15.17 26.93 -12.18
C GLU A 73 -16.31 26.38 -11.30
N GLU A 74 -16.15 25.15 -10.80
CA GLU A 74 -17.09 24.47 -9.89
C GLU A 74 -17.03 25.06 -8.47
N VAL A 75 -15.91 25.69 -8.10
CA VAL A 75 -15.70 26.35 -6.82
C VAL A 75 -15.14 27.74 -7.03
N ARG A 76 -15.64 28.72 -6.28
CA ARG A 76 -15.12 30.10 -6.33
C ARG A 76 -13.70 30.17 -5.78
N GLU A 77 -12.86 30.99 -6.40
CA GLU A 77 -11.43 31.14 -6.06
C GLU A 77 -11.19 31.49 -4.58
N ASP A 78 -11.99 32.38 -4.00
CA ASP A 78 -11.88 32.79 -2.59
C ASP A 78 -12.15 31.62 -1.63
N GLN A 79 -13.13 30.79 -1.96
CA GLN A 79 -13.48 29.58 -1.21
C GLN A 79 -12.39 28.51 -1.37
N ALA A 80 -11.88 28.31 -2.58
CA ALA A 80 -10.80 27.39 -2.87
C ALA A 80 -9.52 27.79 -2.12
N LEU A 81 -9.12 29.06 -2.16
CA LEU A 81 -7.97 29.59 -1.42
C LEU A 81 -8.11 29.34 0.09
N LYS A 82 -9.29 29.57 0.66
CA LYS A 82 -9.55 29.30 2.08
C LYS A 82 -9.43 27.82 2.41
N LYS A 83 -9.96 26.93 1.55
CA LYS A 83 -9.88 25.47 1.74
C LYS A 83 -8.43 24.98 1.59
N LYS A 84 -7.69 25.43 0.57
CA LYS A 84 -6.26 25.11 0.39
C LYS A 84 -5.43 25.55 1.58
N ARG A 85 -5.64 26.75 2.13
CA ARG A 85 -4.92 27.21 3.34
C ARG A 85 -5.14 26.30 4.54
N ARG A 86 -6.38 25.83 4.75
CA ARG A 86 -6.70 24.90 5.85
C ARG A 86 -6.02 23.54 5.66
N LEU A 87 -6.13 22.97 4.45
CA LEU A 87 -5.49 21.69 4.12
C LEU A 87 -3.97 21.80 4.23
N ALA A 88 -3.35 22.86 3.70
CA ALA A 88 -1.91 23.06 3.76
C ALA A 88 -1.39 23.19 5.20
N ALA A 89 -2.11 23.91 6.07
CA ALA A 89 -1.74 24.02 7.47
C ALA A 89 -1.78 22.67 8.20
N ALA A 90 -2.80 21.84 7.92
CA ALA A 90 -2.90 20.48 8.45
C ALA A 90 -1.76 19.60 7.93
N ILE A 91 -1.55 19.55 6.61
CA ILE A 91 -0.48 18.82 5.95
C ILE A 91 0.89 19.15 6.55
N GLU A 92 1.24 20.43 6.69
CA GLU A 92 2.56 20.83 7.20
C GLU A 92 2.73 20.51 8.70
N SER A 93 1.66 20.66 9.48
CA SER A 93 1.64 20.26 10.89
C SER A 93 1.89 18.75 11.04
N ASP A 94 1.14 17.95 10.29
CA ASP A 94 1.21 16.49 10.35
C ASP A 94 2.54 15.99 9.80
N PHE A 95 3.03 16.56 8.69
CA PHE A 95 4.33 16.21 8.12
C PHE A 95 5.49 16.52 9.08
N LYS A 96 5.42 17.62 9.84
CA LYS A 96 6.37 17.92 10.91
C LYS A 96 6.27 16.92 12.06
N SER A 97 5.06 16.58 12.50
CA SER A 97 4.79 15.60 13.56
C SER A 97 5.35 14.23 13.19
N VAL A 98 5.06 13.74 11.99
CA VAL A 98 5.61 12.50 11.45
C VAL A 98 7.12 12.55 11.34
N GLY A 99 7.68 13.68 10.91
CA GLY A 99 9.12 13.91 10.90
C GLY A 99 9.79 13.77 12.27
N ALA A 100 9.08 14.15 13.34
CA ALA A 100 9.54 13.92 14.72
C ALA A 100 9.39 12.45 15.11
N LYS A 101 8.24 11.81 14.84
CA LYS A 101 8.00 10.38 15.11
C LYS A 101 9.05 9.49 14.44
N MET A 102 9.45 9.81 13.20
CA MET A 102 10.50 9.10 12.47
C MET A 102 11.85 9.09 13.16
N LYS A 103 12.23 10.20 13.82
CA LYS A 103 13.48 10.28 14.59
C LYS A 103 13.43 9.45 15.87
N THR A 104 12.23 9.12 16.35
CA THR A 104 11.98 8.36 17.58
C THR A 104 11.35 7.00 17.29
N ILE A 105 11.45 6.47 16.07
CA ILE A 105 10.98 5.11 15.77
C ILE A 105 11.73 4.14 16.67
N TYR A 106 10.98 3.24 17.30
CA TYR A 106 11.52 2.19 18.15
C TYR A 106 12.66 1.46 17.47
N GLN A 107 13.82 1.34 18.11
CA GLN A 107 14.94 0.57 17.61
C GLN A 107 14.95 -0.79 18.32
N PRO A 108 14.69 -1.91 17.63
CA PRO A 108 14.71 -3.24 18.22
C PRO A 108 16.07 -3.64 18.79
N ASP A 109 16.05 -4.22 19.99
CA ASP A 109 17.21 -4.89 20.57
C ASP A 109 17.17 -6.37 20.23
N PHE A 110 17.53 -6.71 18.98
CA PHE A 110 17.55 -8.11 18.54
C PHE A 110 18.76 -8.86 19.09
N ARG A 111 18.51 -10.10 19.55
CA ARG A 111 19.53 -11.08 19.95
C ARG A 111 20.12 -11.82 18.76
N THR A 112 19.41 -11.86 17.63
CA THR A 112 19.90 -12.45 16.37
C THR A 112 19.82 -11.47 15.21
N LYS A 113 20.57 -11.74 14.13
CA LYS A 113 20.55 -10.91 12.91
C LYS A 113 19.30 -11.13 12.03
N ARG A 114 18.37 -11.98 12.46
CA ARG A 114 17.27 -12.50 11.63
C ARG A 114 16.33 -11.41 11.11
N PHE A 115 16.10 -10.35 11.89
CA PHE A 115 15.20 -9.24 11.53
C PHE A 115 15.95 -7.91 11.32
N SER A 116 17.26 -7.85 11.54
CA SER A 116 18.03 -6.60 11.48
C SER A 116 18.03 -5.99 10.07
N SER A 117 18.25 -6.80 9.03
CA SER A 117 18.20 -6.34 7.63
C SER A 117 16.81 -5.84 7.26
N GLN A 118 15.78 -6.54 7.71
CA GLN A 118 14.38 -6.19 7.49
C GLN A 118 14.00 -4.84 8.13
N VAL A 119 14.46 -4.57 9.35
CA VAL A 119 14.25 -3.26 10.00
C VAL A 119 14.95 -2.16 9.22
N LYS A 120 16.21 -2.38 8.82
CA LYS A 120 16.98 -1.43 8.03
C LYS A 120 16.29 -1.10 6.71
N GLU A 121 15.93 -2.11 5.92
CA GLU A 121 15.24 -1.94 4.63
C GLU A 121 13.94 -1.13 4.76
N PHE A 122 13.17 -1.36 5.83
CA PHE A 122 11.92 -0.62 6.03
C PHE A 122 12.15 0.82 6.49
N ASN A 123 13.14 1.06 7.35
CA ASN A 123 13.53 2.43 7.72
C ASN A 123 14.02 3.22 6.50
N ASP A 124 14.84 2.60 5.65
CA ASP A 124 15.33 3.21 4.40
C ASP A 124 14.15 3.53 3.47
N TYR A 125 13.18 2.62 3.35
CA TYR A 125 11.94 2.87 2.62
C TYR A 125 11.14 4.04 3.20
N LEU A 126 10.87 4.07 4.51
CA LEU A 126 10.12 5.16 5.15
C LEU A 126 10.80 6.52 4.91
N MET A 127 12.13 6.56 4.95
CA MET A 127 12.92 7.76 4.68
C MET A 127 12.84 8.20 3.22
N ALA A 128 12.85 7.26 2.26
CA ALA A 128 12.63 7.56 0.86
C ALA A 128 11.19 8.03 0.62
N TYR A 129 10.22 7.34 1.20
CA TYR A 129 8.81 7.60 1.07
C TYR A 129 8.43 8.99 1.59
N LYS A 130 8.94 9.40 2.76
CA LYS A 130 8.78 10.77 3.26
C LYS A 130 9.23 11.83 2.23
N ARG A 131 10.32 11.60 1.50
CA ARG A 131 10.79 12.54 0.46
C ARG A 131 9.83 12.56 -0.73
N THR A 132 9.32 11.40 -1.13
CA THR A 132 8.27 11.30 -2.16
C THR A 132 7.01 12.06 -1.74
N ILE A 133 6.57 11.93 -0.48
CA ILE A 133 5.42 12.68 0.05
C ILE A 133 5.69 14.18 -0.01
N ARG A 134 6.89 14.63 0.40
CA ARG A 134 7.25 16.06 0.29
C ARG A 134 7.15 16.57 -1.14
N GLN A 135 7.70 15.83 -2.09
CA GLN A 135 7.61 16.18 -3.51
C GLN A 135 6.15 16.29 -3.96
N SER A 136 5.29 15.38 -3.53
CA SER A 136 3.86 15.42 -3.84
C SER A 136 3.18 16.67 -3.29
N ILE A 137 3.47 17.03 -2.04
CA ILE A 137 2.92 18.24 -1.41
C ILE A 137 3.33 19.48 -2.23
N ASP A 138 4.62 19.56 -2.60
CA ASP A 138 5.14 20.67 -3.39
C ASP A 138 4.51 20.72 -4.79
N ASP A 139 4.37 19.57 -5.46
CA ASP A 139 3.72 19.47 -6.77
C ASP A 139 2.23 19.88 -6.69
N SER A 140 1.50 19.41 -5.68
CA SER A 140 0.08 19.75 -5.45
C SER A 140 -0.13 21.23 -5.15
N TYR A 141 0.75 21.84 -4.36
CA TYR A 141 0.67 23.29 -4.09
C TYR A 141 0.91 24.09 -5.35
N ASN A 142 1.91 23.74 -6.15
CA ASN A 142 2.20 24.43 -7.41
C ASN A 142 1.09 24.24 -8.45
N LEU A 143 0.48 23.05 -8.51
CA LEU A 143 -0.68 22.76 -9.35
C LEU A 143 -1.87 23.65 -8.99
N PHE A 144 -2.12 23.85 -7.68
CA PHE A 144 -3.16 24.74 -7.21
C PHE A 144 -2.89 26.20 -7.59
N GLU A 145 -1.67 26.71 -7.41
CA GLU A 145 -1.36 28.09 -7.83
C GLU A 145 -1.50 28.26 -9.35
N ALA A 146 -1.07 27.27 -10.14
CA ALA A 146 -1.25 27.27 -11.60
C ALA A 146 -2.73 27.22 -12.02
N SER A 147 -3.58 26.56 -11.23
CA SER A 147 -5.02 26.49 -11.47
C SER A 147 -5.70 27.86 -11.34
N LEU A 148 -5.23 28.71 -10.42
CA LEU A 148 -5.74 30.07 -10.23
C LEU A 148 -5.38 30.99 -11.40
N THR A 149 -4.18 30.83 -11.98
CA THR A 149 -3.76 31.63 -13.13
C THR A 149 -4.31 31.11 -14.45
N LYS A 150 -5.01 29.96 -14.44
CA LYS A 150 -5.55 29.26 -15.61
C LYS A 150 -4.50 29.01 -16.71
N ASP A 151 -3.23 28.92 -16.34
CA ASP A 151 -2.15 28.59 -17.26
C ASP A 151 -2.13 27.08 -17.50
N LEU A 152 -2.82 26.64 -18.57
CA LEU A 152 -2.98 25.24 -18.88
C LEU A 152 -1.65 24.52 -19.14
N ALA A 153 -0.62 25.22 -19.64
CA ALA A 153 0.69 24.61 -19.86
C ALA A 153 1.36 24.28 -18.53
N VAL A 154 1.32 25.21 -17.58
CA VAL A 154 1.87 25.02 -16.23
C VAL A 154 1.03 24.00 -15.43
N VAL A 155 -0.30 24.02 -15.55
CA VAL A 155 -1.20 23.02 -14.96
C VAL A 155 -0.84 21.62 -15.46
N ASN A 156 -0.72 21.42 -16.77
CA ASN A 156 -0.38 20.12 -17.35
C ASN A 156 1.01 19.64 -16.90
N GLN A 157 1.97 20.56 -16.76
CA GLN A 157 3.30 20.24 -16.25
C GLN A 157 3.25 19.70 -14.81
N PHE A 158 2.49 20.33 -13.92
CA PHE A 158 2.39 19.89 -12.52
C PHE A 158 1.48 18.67 -12.34
N ASP A 159 0.42 18.51 -13.13
CA ASP A 159 -0.37 17.26 -13.17
C ASP A 159 0.51 16.07 -13.57
N LEU A 160 1.35 16.25 -14.61
CA LEU A 160 2.30 15.22 -15.04
C LEU A 160 3.31 14.87 -13.93
N LYS A 161 3.81 15.87 -13.19
CA LYS A 161 4.71 15.64 -12.04
C LYS A 161 4.00 14.89 -10.92
N SER A 162 2.78 15.30 -10.55
CA SER A 162 1.95 14.62 -9.54
C SER A 162 1.79 13.13 -9.90
N ARG A 163 1.36 12.81 -11.13
CA ARG A 163 1.24 11.42 -11.61
C ARG A 163 2.55 10.63 -11.60
N LYS A 164 3.68 11.28 -11.94
CA LYS A 164 5.01 10.65 -11.85
C LYS A 164 5.41 10.38 -10.40
N THR A 165 5.02 11.25 -9.46
CA THR A 165 5.22 11.04 -8.01
C THR A 165 4.38 9.87 -7.49
N ILE A 166 3.15 9.67 -7.98
CA ILE A 166 2.35 8.46 -7.72
C ILE A 166 3.09 7.20 -8.11
N ILE A 167 3.56 7.15 -9.37
CA ILE A 167 4.27 5.99 -9.90
C ILE A 167 5.48 5.68 -9.02
N ARG A 168 6.27 6.69 -8.62
CA ARG A 168 7.42 6.49 -7.72
C ARG A 168 7.03 5.92 -6.37
N ALA A 169 5.90 6.33 -5.79
CA ALA A 169 5.43 5.80 -4.53
C ALA A 169 5.05 4.31 -4.65
N LEU A 170 4.28 3.95 -5.68
CA LEU A 170 3.88 2.57 -5.99
C LEU A 170 5.09 1.68 -6.36
N GLU A 171 6.07 2.21 -7.11
CA GLU A 171 7.29 1.49 -7.47
C GLU A 171 8.16 1.23 -6.23
N GLY A 172 8.28 2.20 -5.31
CA GLY A 172 8.98 2.02 -4.04
C GLY A 172 8.31 0.97 -3.16
N GLU A 173 6.99 0.98 -3.11
CA GLU A 173 6.18 -0.04 -2.42
C GLU A 173 6.42 -1.45 -3.00
N ASN A 174 6.35 -1.57 -4.32
CA ASN A 174 6.58 -2.81 -5.04
C ASN A 174 8.01 -3.34 -4.81
N ALA A 175 9.01 -2.47 -4.76
CA ALA A 175 10.38 -2.86 -4.47
C ALA A 175 10.50 -3.48 -3.07
N LEU A 176 9.89 -2.85 -2.06
CA LEU A 176 9.85 -3.37 -0.70
C LEU A 176 9.12 -4.72 -0.63
N LEU A 177 7.95 -4.83 -1.26
CA LEU A 177 7.17 -6.08 -1.33
C LEU A 177 7.94 -7.21 -2.00
N LYS A 178 8.61 -6.94 -3.13
CA LYS A 178 9.42 -7.94 -3.84
C LYS A 178 10.58 -8.44 -2.99
N LEU A 179 11.26 -7.54 -2.26
CA LEU A 179 12.30 -7.93 -1.30
C LEU A 179 11.74 -8.87 -0.21
N ARG A 180 10.54 -8.57 0.33
CA ARG A 180 9.89 -9.45 1.32
C ARG A 180 9.45 -10.77 0.74
N MET A 181 8.89 -10.76 -0.45
CA MET A 181 8.49 -11.97 -1.17
C MET A 181 9.70 -12.88 -1.43
N GLY A 182 10.86 -12.32 -1.78
CA GLY A 182 12.11 -13.08 -1.97
C GLY A 182 12.63 -13.79 -0.73
N GLN A 183 12.15 -13.43 0.47
CA GLN A 183 12.48 -14.06 1.75
C GLN A 183 11.45 -15.13 2.18
N LEU A 184 10.42 -15.38 1.36
CA LEU A 184 9.33 -16.32 1.66
C LEU A 184 9.35 -17.50 0.69
N GLU A 185 9.01 -18.68 1.20
CA GLU A 185 8.75 -19.86 0.36
C GLU A 185 7.49 -19.65 -0.49
N GLN A 186 7.41 -20.28 -1.66
CA GLN A 186 6.24 -20.17 -2.55
C GLN A 186 4.98 -20.81 -1.97
N ASN A 187 5.11 -21.83 -1.12
CA ASN A 187 3.98 -22.48 -0.43
C ASN A 187 3.36 -21.62 0.68
N ASN A 188 3.88 -20.41 0.89
CA ASN A 188 3.51 -19.52 1.97
C ASN A 188 2.36 -18.59 1.52
N PRO A 189 1.23 -18.49 2.24
CA PRO A 189 0.14 -17.60 1.82
C PRO A 189 0.57 -16.11 1.78
N SER A 190 1.54 -15.67 2.59
CA SER A 190 2.06 -14.30 2.50
C SER A 190 2.82 -14.04 1.19
N PHE A 191 3.50 -15.04 0.63
CA PHE A 191 4.18 -14.91 -0.66
C PHE A 191 3.17 -14.56 -1.76
N HIS A 192 2.06 -15.29 -1.78
CA HIS A 192 0.99 -15.09 -2.76
C HIS A 192 0.21 -13.79 -2.55
N LEU A 193 -0.02 -13.40 -1.29
CA LEU A 193 -0.66 -12.12 -0.98
C LEU A 193 0.21 -10.95 -1.46
N PHE A 194 1.52 -10.96 -1.16
CA PHE A 194 2.44 -9.93 -1.63
C PHE A 194 2.58 -9.91 -3.15
N LYS A 195 2.60 -11.09 -3.78
CA LYS A 195 2.59 -11.21 -5.22
C LYS A 195 1.33 -10.55 -5.83
N SER A 196 0.15 -10.81 -5.26
CA SER A 196 -1.09 -10.17 -5.71
C SER A 196 -0.99 -8.64 -5.63
N ILE A 197 -0.55 -8.11 -4.50
CA ILE A 197 -0.43 -6.66 -4.28
C ILE A 197 0.55 -6.05 -5.28
N VAL A 198 1.74 -6.65 -5.46
CA VAL A 198 2.75 -6.16 -6.40
C VAL A 198 2.18 -6.02 -7.81
N HIS A 199 1.47 -7.06 -8.28
CA HIS A 199 0.92 -7.07 -9.63
C HIS A 199 -0.33 -6.18 -9.76
N SER A 200 -1.12 -6.03 -8.70
CA SER A 200 -2.22 -5.05 -8.64
C SER A 200 -1.68 -3.61 -8.75
N ASN A 201 -0.67 -3.27 -7.96
CA ASN A 201 0.02 -1.98 -8.04
C ASN A 201 0.69 -1.76 -9.40
N GLN A 202 1.29 -2.81 -9.98
CA GLN A 202 1.90 -2.72 -11.30
C GLN A 202 0.86 -2.45 -12.39
N SER A 203 -0.33 -3.06 -12.28
CA SER A 203 -1.45 -2.76 -13.16
C SER A 203 -1.82 -1.27 -13.09
N LEU A 204 -2.01 -0.72 -11.88
CA LEU A 204 -2.29 0.69 -11.67
C LEU A 204 -1.19 1.61 -12.22
N ILE A 205 0.09 1.30 -11.99
CA ILE A 205 1.22 2.05 -12.56
C ILE A 205 1.10 2.13 -14.08
N TYR A 206 0.73 1.03 -14.74
CA TYR A 206 0.60 1.01 -16.19
C TYR A 206 -0.63 1.78 -16.68
N VAL A 207 -1.74 1.77 -15.95
CA VAL A 207 -2.87 2.67 -16.26
C VAL A 207 -2.45 4.14 -16.17
N ILE A 208 -1.71 4.52 -15.13
CA ILE A 208 -1.22 5.90 -14.98
C ILE A 208 -0.24 6.24 -16.12
N LYS A 209 0.64 5.31 -16.52
CA LYS A 209 1.54 5.49 -17.68
C LYS A 209 0.76 5.64 -18.99
N ALA A 210 -0.34 4.91 -19.18
CA ALA A 210 -1.24 5.10 -20.32
C ALA A 210 -1.80 6.52 -20.35
N ARG A 211 -2.31 7.01 -19.22
CA ARG A 211 -2.82 8.39 -19.12
C ARG A 211 -1.76 9.47 -19.30
N ILE A 212 -0.54 9.23 -18.83
CA ILE A 212 0.59 10.14 -19.10
C ILE A 212 0.85 10.21 -20.62
N SER A 213 0.78 9.08 -21.33
CA SER A 213 1.02 9.08 -22.78
C SER A 213 -0.02 9.89 -23.57
N GLU A 214 -1.27 9.93 -23.11
CA GLU A 214 -2.33 10.79 -23.67
C GLU A 214 -2.01 12.29 -23.48
N MET A 215 -1.40 12.66 -22.35
CA MET A 215 -0.98 14.04 -22.08
C MET A 215 0.26 14.45 -22.89
N GLU A 216 1.19 13.52 -23.11
CA GLU A 216 2.44 13.77 -23.83
C GLU A 216 2.25 13.69 -25.36
N SER A 217 1.18 13.06 -25.85
CA SER A 217 0.83 12.95 -27.27
C SER A 217 -0.56 13.55 -27.52
N PRO A 218 -0.67 14.89 -27.72
CA PRO A 218 -1.96 15.53 -27.93
C PRO A 218 -2.69 14.92 -29.13
N GLU A 219 -4.03 14.82 -29.01
CA GLU A 219 -4.92 14.21 -30.00
C GLU A 219 -4.55 14.61 -31.44
N VAL A 220 -4.39 13.61 -32.31
CA VAL A 220 -4.50 13.85 -33.75
C VAL A 220 -5.96 14.21 -34.02
N THR A 221 -6.21 15.47 -34.34
CA THR A 221 -7.52 16.11 -34.47
C THR A 221 -8.60 15.19 -35.06
N GLY A 222 -9.70 14.95 -34.32
CA GLY A 222 -10.96 14.43 -34.85
C GLY A 222 -11.40 13.04 -34.41
N VAL A 223 -10.64 12.33 -33.56
CA VAL A 223 -11.01 10.99 -33.05
C VAL A 223 -11.29 11.08 -31.55
N ALA A 224 -12.58 11.08 -31.18
CA ALA A 224 -12.97 10.89 -29.79
C ALA A 224 -12.42 9.53 -29.29
N ASN A 225 -11.85 9.49 -28.09
CA ASN A 225 -11.23 8.30 -27.47
C ASN A 225 -9.94 7.83 -28.15
N TYR A 226 -9.16 8.73 -28.75
CA TYR A 226 -7.84 8.38 -29.28
C TYR A 226 -6.87 7.99 -28.15
N VAL A 227 -6.32 6.78 -28.23
CA VAL A 227 -5.27 6.28 -27.34
C VAL A 227 -3.99 6.11 -28.16
N PRO A 228 -2.88 6.78 -27.82
CA PRO A 228 -1.60 6.56 -28.49
C PRO A 228 -1.19 5.08 -28.45
N GLU A 229 -0.44 4.60 -29.44
CA GLU A 229 0.01 3.18 -29.49
C GLU A 229 0.78 2.76 -28.21
N SER A 230 1.55 3.68 -27.64
CA SER A 230 2.20 3.52 -26.34
C SER A 230 1.18 3.38 -25.20
N GLY A 231 0.11 4.16 -25.21
CA GLY A 231 -1.01 4.08 -24.25
C GLY A 231 -1.74 2.74 -24.33
N ALA A 232 -2.11 2.28 -25.52
CA ALA A 232 -2.77 0.99 -25.72
C ALA A 232 -1.89 -0.18 -25.26
N SER A 233 -0.57 -0.08 -25.48
CA SER A 233 0.41 -1.04 -24.98
C SER A 233 0.43 -1.09 -23.44
N PHE A 234 0.39 0.06 -22.78
CA PHE A 234 0.33 0.12 -21.33
C PHE A 234 -0.95 -0.47 -20.75
N VAL A 235 -2.13 -0.19 -21.34
CA VAL A 235 -3.41 -0.79 -20.93
C VAL A 235 -3.36 -2.32 -21.05
N LYS A 236 -2.81 -2.84 -22.16
CA LYS A 236 -2.62 -4.28 -22.34
C LYS A 236 -1.72 -4.89 -21.26
N ILE A 237 -0.59 -4.23 -20.94
CA ILE A 237 0.29 -4.71 -19.88
C ILE A 237 -0.42 -4.65 -18.52
N ALA A 238 -1.20 -3.60 -18.25
CA ALA A 238 -1.98 -3.49 -17.02
C ALA A 238 -2.96 -4.67 -16.86
N GLY A 239 -3.62 -5.09 -17.94
CA GLY A 239 -4.48 -6.28 -17.94
C GLY A 239 -3.73 -7.59 -17.68
N ILE A 240 -2.52 -7.75 -18.23
CA ILE A 240 -1.67 -8.92 -17.96
C ILE A 240 -1.30 -8.97 -16.47
N GLU A 241 -0.84 -7.85 -15.91
CA GLU A 241 -0.47 -7.72 -14.51
C GLU A 241 -1.67 -8.03 -13.59
N LEU A 242 -2.85 -7.53 -13.92
CA LEU A 242 -4.07 -7.83 -13.18
C LEU A 242 -4.45 -9.32 -13.23
N GLY A 243 -4.25 -9.97 -14.38
CA GLY A 243 -4.40 -11.42 -14.53
C GLY A 243 -3.43 -12.21 -13.64
N VAL A 244 -2.17 -11.77 -13.55
CA VAL A 244 -1.18 -12.38 -12.65
C VAL A 244 -1.57 -12.18 -11.19
N SER A 245 -2.09 -11.01 -10.82
CA SER A 245 -2.62 -10.72 -9.49
C SER A 245 -3.74 -11.69 -9.09
N ARG A 246 -4.74 -11.89 -9.96
CA ARG A 246 -5.85 -12.84 -9.70
C ARG A 246 -5.35 -14.26 -9.49
N LYS A 247 -4.45 -14.73 -10.36
CA LYS A 247 -3.85 -16.07 -10.22
C LYS A 247 -3.06 -16.19 -8.91
N ALA A 248 -2.42 -15.12 -8.45
CA ALA A 248 -1.75 -15.10 -7.16
C ALA A 248 -2.74 -15.26 -6.00
N VAL A 249 -3.93 -14.63 -6.05
CA VAL A 249 -5.00 -14.83 -5.05
C VAL A 249 -5.47 -16.29 -5.01
N GLU A 250 -5.75 -16.90 -6.17
CA GLU A 250 -6.20 -18.28 -6.27
C GLU A 250 -5.17 -19.28 -5.73
N ASN A 251 -3.91 -19.11 -6.14
CA ASN A 251 -2.80 -19.90 -5.62
C ASN A 251 -2.61 -19.66 -4.11
N GLY A 252 -2.80 -18.43 -3.64
CA GLY A 252 -2.70 -18.06 -2.24
C GLY A 252 -3.75 -18.74 -1.36
N LYS A 253 -5.00 -18.88 -1.83
CA LYS A 253 -6.04 -19.65 -1.14
C LYS A 253 -5.67 -21.14 -1.04
N THR A 254 -5.05 -21.69 -2.09
CA THR A 254 -4.57 -23.08 -2.09
C THR A 254 -3.40 -23.26 -1.12
N ALA A 255 -2.43 -22.35 -1.16
CA ALA A 255 -1.30 -22.31 -0.24
C ALA A 255 -1.75 -22.15 1.22
N LEU A 256 -2.76 -21.32 1.49
CA LEU A 256 -3.34 -21.14 2.82
C LEU A 256 -3.89 -22.46 3.39
N LYS A 257 -4.68 -23.19 2.61
CA LYS A 257 -5.24 -24.50 3.03
C LYS A 257 -4.13 -25.52 3.31
N GLN A 258 -3.10 -25.57 2.46
CA GLN A 258 -1.96 -26.47 2.66
C GLN A 258 -1.15 -26.08 3.91
N TRP A 259 -0.89 -24.79 4.08
CA TRP A 259 -0.19 -24.24 5.24
C TRP A 259 -0.98 -24.51 6.53
N GLU A 260 -2.29 -24.31 6.50
CA GLU A 260 -3.20 -24.60 7.60
C GLU A 260 -3.09 -26.07 8.03
N ASN A 261 -3.28 -27.00 7.08
CA ASN A 261 -3.20 -28.43 7.34
C ASN A 261 -1.83 -28.86 7.89
N THR A 262 -0.75 -28.30 7.34
CA THR A 262 0.63 -28.62 7.74
C THR A 262 0.98 -28.11 9.14
N ASN A 263 0.34 -27.03 9.59
CA ASN A 263 0.70 -26.37 10.85
C ASN A 263 -0.33 -26.55 11.96
N ARG A 264 -1.56 -26.98 11.68
CA ARG A 264 -2.65 -27.10 12.65
C ARG A 264 -2.28 -27.89 13.91
N TYR A 265 -1.59 -29.03 13.77
CA TYR A 265 -1.16 -29.84 14.92
C TYR A 265 -0.13 -29.12 15.81
N LYS A 266 0.63 -28.18 15.24
CA LYS A 266 1.64 -27.41 15.98
C LYS A 266 1.00 -26.38 16.90
N PHE A 267 -0.25 -26.00 16.67
CA PHE A 267 -1.00 -25.04 17.50
C PHE A 267 -2.06 -25.71 18.38
N SER A 268 -2.22 -27.04 18.30
CA SER A 268 -3.28 -27.76 19.03
C SER A 268 -2.92 -28.12 20.47
N PHE A 269 -1.75 -27.75 20.96
CA PHE A 269 -1.31 -28.07 22.33
C PHE A 269 -2.03 -27.27 23.43
N SER A 270 -2.75 -26.20 23.06
CA SER A 270 -3.67 -25.51 23.97
C SER A 270 -4.77 -24.80 23.18
N GLN A 271 -5.93 -24.59 23.82
CA GLN A 271 -7.06 -23.89 23.19
C GLN A 271 -6.68 -22.46 22.77
N GLN A 272 -5.92 -21.74 23.59
CA GLN A 272 -5.47 -20.36 23.29
C GLN A 272 -4.62 -20.28 22.01
N PHE A 273 -3.67 -21.19 21.82
CA PHE A 273 -2.87 -21.22 20.58
C PHE A 273 -3.69 -21.64 19.36
N LYS A 274 -4.65 -22.56 19.54
CA LYS A 274 -5.58 -22.98 18.48
C LYS A 274 -6.47 -21.82 18.03
N ASP A 275 -7.01 -21.04 18.96
CA ASP A 275 -7.86 -19.89 18.66
C ASP A 275 -7.10 -18.84 17.86
N VAL A 276 -5.87 -18.52 18.28
CA VAL A 276 -5.03 -17.54 17.58
C VAL A 276 -4.64 -18.01 16.18
N PHE A 277 -4.35 -19.31 16.02
CA PHE A 277 -4.09 -19.90 14.71
C PHE A 277 -5.31 -19.81 13.79
N ASN A 278 -6.50 -20.12 14.28
CA ASN A 278 -7.73 -20.00 13.50
C ASN A 278 -8.00 -18.54 13.10
N SER A 279 -7.76 -17.56 13.99
CA SER A 279 -7.86 -16.14 13.66
C SER A 279 -6.84 -15.72 12.59
N LEU A 280 -5.61 -16.21 12.65
CA LEU A 280 -4.61 -15.95 11.61
C LEU A 280 -5.05 -16.49 10.24
N VAL A 281 -5.56 -17.72 10.20
CA VAL A 281 -6.10 -18.32 8.96
C VAL A 281 -7.26 -17.48 8.41
N SER A 282 -8.22 -17.10 9.27
CA SER A 282 -9.35 -16.27 8.89
C SER A 282 -8.91 -14.91 8.34
N SER A 283 -7.93 -14.26 8.97
CA SER A 283 -7.40 -12.97 8.52
C SER A 283 -6.73 -13.07 7.14
N PHE A 284 -6.03 -14.17 6.84
CA PHE A 284 -5.48 -14.42 5.50
C PHE A 284 -6.57 -14.68 4.46
N ASP A 285 -7.56 -15.53 4.78
CA ASP A 285 -8.67 -15.82 3.87
C ASP A 285 -9.42 -14.53 3.49
N GLU A 286 -9.70 -13.68 4.48
CA GLU A 286 -10.35 -12.39 4.25
C GLU A 286 -9.48 -11.45 3.41
N SER A 287 -8.16 -11.44 3.65
CA SER A 287 -7.25 -10.64 2.82
C SER A 287 -7.32 -11.04 1.35
N PHE A 288 -7.37 -12.35 1.06
CA PHE A 288 -7.54 -12.82 -0.33
C PHE A 288 -8.89 -12.46 -0.95
N LYS A 289 -9.96 -12.32 -0.15
CA LYS A 289 -11.25 -11.81 -0.64
C LYS A 289 -11.17 -10.32 -0.97
N VAL A 290 -10.56 -9.52 -0.09
CA VAL A 290 -10.31 -8.09 -0.32
C VAL A 290 -9.46 -7.89 -1.58
N GLU A 291 -8.36 -8.64 -1.75
CA GLU A 291 -7.55 -8.59 -2.98
C GLU A 291 -8.34 -8.93 -4.24
N LEU A 292 -9.24 -9.91 -4.16
CA LEU A 292 -10.08 -10.26 -5.30
C LEU A 292 -11.06 -9.13 -5.64
N GLN A 293 -11.59 -8.43 -4.65
CA GLN A 293 -12.48 -7.28 -4.85
C GLN A 293 -11.71 -6.09 -5.45
N ILE A 294 -10.50 -5.80 -4.98
CA ILE A 294 -9.61 -4.80 -5.58
C ILE A 294 -9.30 -5.17 -7.04
N ASN A 295 -8.98 -6.43 -7.30
CA ASN A 295 -8.73 -6.91 -8.67
C ASN A 295 -9.96 -6.83 -9.60
N ARG A 296 -11.18 -6.84 -9.04
CA ARG A 296 -12.42 -6.64 -9.80
C ARG A 296 -12.65 -5.16 -10.08
N ALA A 297 -12.48 -4.30 -9.08
CA ALA A 297 -12.56 -2.85 -9.24
C ALA A 297 -11.57 -2.35 -10.31
N PHE A 298 -10.33 -2.84 -10.28
CA PHE A 298 -9.32 -2.52 -11.29
C PHE A 298 -9.68 -3.06 -12.68
N GLN A 299 -10.40 -4.17 -12.78
CA GLN A 299 -10.87 -4.66 -14.09
C GLN A 299 -11.86 -3.70 -14.71
N VAL A 300 -12.82 -3.20 -13.92
CA VAL A 300 -13.82 -2.28 -14.43
C VAL A 300 -13.15 -1.00 -14.93
N MET A 301 -12.16 -0.46 -14.21
CA MET A 301 -11.38 0.68 -14.69
C MET A 301 -10.63 0.40 -16.00
N LEU A 302 -10.12 -0.82 -16.21
CA LEU A 302 -9.47 -1.20 -17.46
C LEU A 302 -10.45 -1.39 -18.61
N ASP A 303 -11.63 -1.96 -18.33
CA ASP A 303 -12.67 -2.22 -19.33
C ASP A 303 -13.33 -0.92 -19.81
N GLU A 304 -13.40 0.09 -18.95
CA GLU A 304 -13.95 1.41 -19.27
C GLU A 304 -12.95 2.32 -19.98
N PHE A 305 -11.65 1.99 -19.97
CA PHE A 305 -10.62 2.83 -20.59
C PHE A 305 -10.84 3.01 -22.10
N PRO A 306 -10.74 4.24 -22.66
CA PRO A 306 -10.26 5.48 -22.03
C PRO A 306 -11.34 6.33 -21.34
N GLY A 307 -12.58 5.86 -21.23
CA GLY A 307 -13.63 6.50 -20.44
C GLY A 307 -13.40 6.38 -18.92
N ASP A 308 -14.24 7.06 -18.14
CA ASP A 308 -14.13 7.16 -16.67
C ASP A 308 -15.52 7.12 -15.96
N ASP A 309 -16.55 6.56 -16.59
CA ASP A 309 -17.95 6.70 -16.15
C ASP A 309 -18.20 6.16 -14.73
N SER A 310 -17.57 5.04 -14.35
CA SER A 310 -17.72 4.45 -13.01
C SER A 310 -16.59 4.83 -12.04
N PHE A 311 -15.67 5.70 -12.45
CA PHE A 311 -14.39 5.90 -11.77
C PHE A 311 -14.53 6.43 -10.34
N GLU A 312 -15.41 7.42 -10.10
CA GLU A 312 -15.62 7.98 -8.76
C GLU A 312 -16.18 6.92 -7.78
N GLN A 313 -17.13 6.10 -8.23
CA GLN A 313 -17.68 5.01 -7.45
C GLN A 313 -16.63 3.94 -7.16
N ILE A 314 -15.85 3.55 -8.17
CA ILE A 314 -14.80 2.55 -8.05
C ILE A 314 -13.71 3.01 -7.07
N ASN A 315 -13.35 4.29 -7.08
CA ASN A 315 -12.39 4.85 -6.15
C ASN A 315 -12.86 4.78 -4.70
N GLY A 316 -14.11 5.18 -4.42
CA GLY A 316 -14.66 5.07 -3.07
C GLY A 316 -14.69 3.62 -2.57
N GLN A 317 -14.93 2.67 -3.47
CA GLN A 317 -14.85 1.24 -3.16
C GLN A 317 -13.40 0.80 -2.87
N ILE A 318 -12.44 1.19 -3.71
CA ILE A 318 -11.02 0.86 -3.53
C ILE A 318 -10.48 1.42 -2.21
N ASP A 319 -10.80 2.68 -1.85
CA ASP A 319 -10.39 3.29 -0.58
C ASP A 319 -10.87 2.45 0.62
N THR A 320 -12.15 2.06 0.60
CA THR A 320 -12.73 1.19 1.64
C THR A 320 -12.03 -0.16 1.71
N LEU A 321 -11.69 -0.75 0.55
CA LEU A 321 -11.00 -2.04 0.48
C LEU A 321 -9.54 -1.94 0.96
N ILE A 322 -8.87 -0.83 0.71
CA ILE A 322 -7.53 -0.55 1.23
C ILE A 322 -7.58 -0.43 2.76
N ASP A 323 -8.55 0.29 3.32
CA ASP A 323 -8.74 0.37 4.77
C ASP A 323 -8.98 -1.00 5.39
N GLN A 324 -9.79 -1.85 4.76
CA GLN A 324 -10.00 -3.24 5.18
C GLN A 324 -8.69 -4.04 5.14
N ARG A 325 -7.91 -3.92 4.06
CA ARG A 325 -6.59 -4.56 3.95
C ARG A 325 -5.67 -4.13 5.10
N MET A 326 -5.64 -2.84 5.43
CA MET A 326 -4.82 -2.29 6.52
C MET A 326 -5.26 -2.80 7.88
N ASN A 327 -6.57 -2.88 8.12
CA ASN A 327 -7.12 -3.43 9.35
C ASN A 327 -6.77 -4.91 9.54
N LEU A 328 -6.87 -5.72 8.49
CA LEU A 328 -6.46 -7.12 8.50
C LEU A 328 -4.95 -7.28 8.77
N GLN A 329 -4.13 -6.36 8.26
CA GLN A 329 -2.70 -6.36 8.55
C GLN A 329 -2.41 -6.03 10.02
N ASN A 330 -3.07 -5.00 10.56
CA ASN A 330 -2.98 -4.65 11.98
C ASN A 330 -3.44 -5.79 12.89
N GLU A 331 -4.49 -6.53 12.49
CA GLU A 331 -4.95 -7.73 13.17
C GLU A 331 -3.85 -8.79 13.23
N ARG A 332 -3.21 -9.13 12.10
CA ARG A 332 -2.11 -10.10 12.07
C ARG A 332 -0.94 -9.71 12.98
N ILE A 333 -0.56 -8.43 12.99
CA ILE A 333 0.48 -7.90 13.89
C ILE A 333 0.08 -8.13 15.36
N ARG A 334 -1.19 -7.87 15.72
CA ARG A 334 -1.71 -8.10 17.07
C ARG A 334 -1.73 -9.60 17.44
N LEU A 335 -2.18 -10.45 16.53
CA LEU A 335 -2.24 -11.91 16.72
C LEU A 335 -0.85 -12.50 16.98
N VAL A 336 0.18 -12.05 16.26
CA VAL A 336 1.55 -12.51 16.52
C VAL A 336 2.13 -11.95 17.81
N ALA A 337 1.81 -10.69 18.16
CA ALA A 337 2.16 -10.17 19.48
C ALA A 337 1.59 -11.09 20.58
N HIS A 338 0.34 -11.53 20.40
CA HIS A 338 -0.32 -12.44 21.32
C HIS A 338 0.35 -13.82 21.37
N LEU A 339 0.68 -14.43 20.21
CA LEU A 339 1.46 -15.69 20.16
C LEU A 339 2.80 -15.58 20.91
N SER A 340 3.52 -14.47 20.71
CA SER A 340 4.81 -14.24 21.36
C SER A 340 4.67 -14.18 22.88
N ASN A 341 3.63 -13.50 23.38
CA ASN A 341 3.33 -13.41 24.80
C ASN A 341 2.94 -14.77 25.40
N LEU A 342 2.08 -15.53 24.70
CA LEU A 342 1.71 -16.88 25.13
C LEU A 342 2.95 -17.79 25.24
N GLY A 343 3.86 -17.74 24.27
CA GLY A 343 5.12 -18.49 24.28
C GLY A 343 5.99 -18.18 25.49
N LYS A 344 6.17 -16.90 25.84
CA LYS A 344 6.92 -16.46 27.03
C LYS A 344 6.31 -16.93 28.35
N THR A 345 4.98 -17.00 28.41
CA THR A 345 4.28 -17.41 29.64
C THR A 345 4.46 -18.90 29.91
N MET A 346 4.57 -19.72 28.87
CA MET A 346 4.86 -21.15 29.01
C MET A 346 6.32 -21.43 29.37
N SER A 347 7.27 -20.66 28.82
CA SER A 347 8.70 -20.86 29.12
C SER A 347 9.09 -20.45 30.55
N ARG A 348 8.24 -19.68 31.25
CA ARG A 348 8.43 -19.31 32.67
C ARG A 348 7.77 -20.26 33.67
N LYS A 349 6.87 -21.15 33.21
CA LYS A 349 6.14 -22.12 34.05
C LYS A 349 6.77 -23.51 34.07
N ARG A 350 7.88 -23.70 33.37
CA ARG A 350 8.77 -24.86 33.44
C ARG A 350 10.07 -24.40 34.06
#